data_AF-A0A953P3Q7-F1
#
_entry.id   AF-A0A953P3Q7-F1
#
_cell.length_a   1.000
_cell.length_b   1.000
_cell.length_c   1.000
_cell.angle_alpha   90.00
_cell.angle_beta   90.00
_cell.angle_gamma   90.00
#
_symmetry.space_group_name_H-M   'P 1'
#
loop_
_entity.id
_entity.type
_entity.pdbx_description
1 polymer ?
#
loop_
_entity_poly.entity_id
_entity_poly.type
_entity_poly.pdbx_seq_one_letter_code
_entity_poly.pdbx_strand_id
1 'polypeptide(L)'
;MLKCCAISLIVCILSLPLKAQKGTAPAGYYPENYYGAIFTGALESAASETQEFTLVFTKGQKSERFVGRLESACAWKDKAGTLHVFNVSDLSKGTVLTAFYIKVTKKSDGQKSTENTVFALSFAESDGKKIPDDKRITVFCSKEQSLRFKVY
;
A
#
# COMPACT_ATOMS: atom_id res chain seq x y z
N MET A 1 -51.88 -20.31 -35.24
CA MET A 1 -51.56 -20.41 -33.80
C MET A 1 -50.34 -21.29 -33.63
N LEU A 2 -49.17 -20.73 -33.30
CA LEU A 2 -48.25 -21.31 -32.31
C LEU A 2 -47.16 -20.28 -32.01
N LYS A 3 -47.10 -19.90 -30.73
CA LYS A 3 -46.13 -19.00 -30.10
C LYS A 3 -44.78 -19.72 -29.98
N CYS A 4 -43.69 -19.02 -30.27
CA CYS A 4 -42.40 -19.30 -29.64
C CYS A 4 -41.89 -17.99 -29.02
N CYS A 5 -42.18 -17.84 -27.74
CA CYS A 5 -41.61 -16.81 -26.88
C CYS A 5 -40.10 -17.05 -26.75
N ALA A 6 -39.30 -16.27 -27.47
CA ALA A 6 -37.89 -16.14 -27.14
C ALA A 6 -37.77 -15.14 -25.97
N ILE A 7 -37.71 -15.69 -24.76
CA ILE A 7 -37.47 -14.95 -23.52
C ILE A 7 -36.04 -14.40 -23.61
N SER A 8 -35.93 -13.10 -23.84
CA SER A 8 -34.65 -12.40 -23.83
C SER A 8 -34.17 -12.29 -22.38
N LEU A 9 -33.22 -13.16 -22.03
CA LEU A 9 -32.57 -13.19 -20.71
C LEU A 9 -31.66 -11.97 -20.60
N ILE A 10 -32.17 -10.88 -20.02
CA ILE A 10 -31.39 -9.70 -19.67
C ILE A 10 -30.39 -10.12 -18.59
N VAL A 11 -29.15 -10.38 -19.03
CA VAL A 11 -27.99 -10.59 -18.15
C VAL A 11 -27.68 -9.23 -17.51
N CYS A 12 -28.19 -9.02 -16.30
CA CYS A 12 -27.73 -7.95 -15.42
C CYS A 12 -26.25 -8.20 -15.12
N ILE A 13 -25.38 -7.51 -15.87
CA ILE A 13 -23.96 -7.39 -15.55
C ILE A 13 -23.90 -6.65 -14.22
N LEU A 14 -23.77 -7.41 -13.12
CA LEU A 14 -23.37 -6.85 -11.84
C LEU A 14 -22.01 -6.19 -12.05
N SER A 15 -22.02 -4.86 -12.16
CA SER A 15 -20.84 -4.02 -12.06
C SER A 15 -20.27 -4.18 -10.65
N LEU A 16 -19.45 -5.22 -10.45
CA LEU A 16 -18.69 -5.38 -9.21
C LEU A 16 -17.88 -4.10 -9.02
N PRO A 17 -17.99 -3.40 -7.87
CA PRO A 17 -17.15 -2.25 -7.61
C PRO A 17 -15.71 -2.72 -7.68
N LEU A 18 -15.00 -2.23 -8.69
CA LEU A 18 -13.57 -2.42 -8.88
C LEU A 18 -12.89 -1.90 -7.63
N LYS A 19 -12.50 -2.79 -6.71
CA LYS A 19 -11.69 -2.43 -5.55
C LYS A 19 -10.42 -1.78 -6.09
N ALA A 20 -10.34 -0.49 -5.83
CA ALA A 20 -9.31 0.39 -6.33
C ALA A 20 -7.95 0.00 -5.74
N GLN A 21 -6.91 0.07 -6.58
CA GLN A 21 -5.51 -0.12 -6.21
C GLN A 21 -4.99 0.99 -5.28
N LYS A 22 -5.55 2.19 -5.44
CA LYS A 22 -5.61 3.21 -4.38
C LYS A 22 -6.78 2.86 -3.48
N GLY A 23 -6.51 2.57 -2.22
CA GLY A 23 -7.54 2.15 -1.27
C GLY A 23 -7.66 3.10 -0.10
N THR A 24 -8.59 2.75 0.78
CA THR A 24 -8.66 3.26 2.14
C THR A 24 -8.08 2.19 3.07
N ALA A 25 -7.25 2.61 4.02
CA ALA A 25 -6.69 1.75 5.05
C ALA A 25 -7.79 1.00 5.82
N PRO A 26 -7.51 -0.24 6.27
CA PRO A 26 -8.42 -0.95 7.17
C PRO A 26 -8.52 -0.22 8.53
N ALA A 27 -9.50 -0.58 9.34
CA ALA A 27 -9.62 -0.04 10.70
C ALA A 27 -8.34 -0.32 11.51
N GLY A 28 -7.84 0.69 12.23
CA GLY A 28 -6.60 0.60 12.97
C GLY A 28 -6.17 1.95 13.55
N TYR A 29 -5.02 1.96 14.23
CA TYR A 29 -4.41 3.17 14.77
C TYR A 29 -3.38 3.73 13.80
N TYR A 30 -3.56 5.00 13.42
CA TYR A 30 -2.71 5.69 12.45
C TYR A 30 -2.39 7.12 12.92
N PRO A 31 -1.37 7.79 12.35
CA PRO A 31 -1.07 9.19 12.65
C PRO A 31 -2.25 10.14 12.39
N GLU A 32 -2.34 11.24 13.15
CA GLU A 32 -3.47 12.20 13.09
C GLU A 32 -3.68 12.83 11.71
N ASN A 33 -2.61 13.02 10.94
CA ASN A 33 -2.63 13.62 9.60
C ASN A 33 -2.80 12.60 8.47
N TYR A 34 -3.12 11.35 8.80
CA TYR A 34 -3.35 10.30 7.82
C TYR A 34 -4.84 10.12 7.48
N TYR A 35 -5.19 10.36 6.22
CA TYR A 35 -6.58 10.26 5.72
C TYR A 35 -6.89 8.89 5.07
N GLY A 36 -6.20 7.82 5.48
CA GLY A 36 -6.48 6.46 5.03
C GLY A 36 -5.91 6.09 3.66
N ALA A 37 -5.10 6.91 3.01
CA ALA A 37 -4.60 6.61 1.66
C ALA A 37 -3.62 5.41 1.66
N ILE A 38 -3.96 4.37 0.89
CA ILE A 38 -3.05 3.23 0.64
C ILE A 38 -2.84 2.99 -0.85
N PHE A 39 -1.73 2.35 -1.19
CA PHE A 39 -1.45 1.86 -2.53
C PHE A 39 -0.84 0.46 -2.46
N THR A 40 -1.38 -0.49 -3.22
CA THR A 40 -0.82 -1.86 -3.28
C THR A 40 -0.22 -2.14 -4.65
N GLY A 41 0.99 -2.70 -4.68
CA GLY A 41 1.68 -3.09 -5.92
C GLY A 41 2.95 -3.89 -5.66
N ALA A 42 3.53 -4.44 -6.72
CA ALA A 42 4.83 -5.09 -6.72
C ALA A 42 5.96 -4.07 -6.78
N LEU A 43 7.02 -4.28 -6.01
CA LEU A 43 8.21 -3.44 -6.01
C LEU A 43 8.93 -3.53 -7.36
N GLU A 44 9.04 -2.42 -8.08
CA GLU A 44 9.75 -2.32 -9.36
C GLU A 44 11.18 -1.83 -9.19
N SER A 45 11.38 -0.81 -8.34
CA SER A 45 12.67 -0.19 -8.05
C SER A 45 12.71 0.39 -6.64
N ALA A 46 13.93 0.49 -6.08
CA ALA A 46 14.22 1.05 -4.77
C ALA A 46 15.57 1.78 -4.83
N ALA A 47 15.63 2.98 -4.28
CA ALA A 47 16.84 3.80 -4.20
C ALA A 47 17.32 3.89 -2.75
N SER A 48 18.52 3.36 -2.48
CA SER A 48 19.05 3.23 -1.11
C SER A 48 19.29 4.59 -0.43
N GLU A 49 19.76 5.59 -1.19
CA GLU A 49 20.13 6.90 -0.63
C GLU A 49 18.92 7.75 -0.26
N THR A 50 17.89 7.76 -1.11
CA THR A 50 16.70 8.60 -0.92
C THR A 50 15.57 7.90 -0.18
N GLN A 51 15.65 6.56 -0.04
CA GLN A 51 14.55 5.69 0.40
C GLN A 51 13.29 5.81 -0.48
N GLU A 52 13.47 6.26 -1.73
CA GLU A 52 12.42 6.30 -2.73
C GLU A 52 12.26 4.93 -3.38
N PHE A 53 11.03 4.55 -3.69
CA PHE A 53 10.72 3.29 -4.34
C PHE A 53 9.49 3.42 -5.23
N THR A 54 9.44 2.54 -6.23
CA THR A 54 8.30 2.46 -7.15
C THR A 54 7.54 1.16 -6.94
N LEU A 55 6.24 1.27 -6.68
CA LEU A 55 5.31 0.15 -6.73
C LEU A 55 4.54 0.18 -8.04
N VAL A 56 4.35 -0.99 -8.63
CA VAL A 56 3.60 -1.18 -9.86
C VAL A 56 2.50 -2.20 -9.64
N PHE A 57 1.31 -1.87 -10.11
CA PHE A 57 0.24 -2.84 -10.26
C PHE A 57 -0.11 -2.90 -11.72
N THR A 58 -0.35 -4.11 -12.20
CA THR A 58 -0.81 -4.35 -13.55
C THR A 58 -2.12 -5.09 -13.49
N LYS A 59 -3.12 -4.58 -14.20
CA LYS A 59 -4.42 -5.24 -14.38
C LYS A 59 -4.78 -5.26 -15.85
N GLY A 60 -4.73 -6.45 -16.44
CA GLY A 60 -4.86 -6.60 -17.90
C GLY A 60 -3.75 -5.82 -18.60
N GLN A 61 -4.14 -4.88 -19.47
CA GLN A 61 -3.22 -4.05 -20.25
C GLN A 61 -2.85 -2.72 -19.58
N LYS A 62 -3.38 -2.42 -18.39
CA LYS A 62 -3.14 -1.16 -17.69
C LYS A 62 -2.18 -1.38 -16.52
N SER A 63 -1.20 -0.50 -16.40
CA SER A 63 -0.31 -0.43 -15.25
C SER A 63 -0.39 0.94 -14.59
N GLU A 64 -0.46 0.96 -13.26
CA GLU A 64 -0.34 2.18 -12.47
C GLU A 64 0.93 2.10 -11.63
N ARG A 65 1.68 3.21 -11.63
CA ARG A 65 2.90 3.37 -10.83
C ARG A 65 2.66 4.31 -9.66
N PHE A 66 3.22 3.96 -8.52
CA PHE A 66 3.29 4.81 -7.32
C PHE A 66 4.74 4.98 -6.95
N VAL A 67 5.17 6.23 -6.87
CA VAL A 67 6.47 6.59 -6.30
C VAL A 67 6.23 7.07 -4.87
N GLY A 68 6.84 6.39 -3.93
CA GLY A 68 6.78 6.71 -2.51
C GLY A 68 8.17 6.82 -1.93
N ARG A 69 8.29 7.58 -0.85
CA ARG A 69 9.54 7.70 -0.09
C ARG A 69 9.27 7.35 1.35
N LEU A 70 10.08 6.47 1.95
CA LEU A 70 9.93 6.21 3.38
C LEU A 70 10.26 7.45 4.20
N GLU A 71 9.47 7.69 5.24
CA GLU A 71 9.76 8.72 6.24
C GLU A 71 11.03 8.37 7.05
N SER A 72 11.21 7.09 7.37
CA SER A 72 12.44 6.51 7.93
C SER A 72 12.55 5.02 7.60
N ALA A 73 13.67 4.37 7.97
CA ALA A 73 13.76 2.92 7.93
C ALA A 73 12.57 2.28 8.69
N CYS A 74 12.06 1.18 8.14
CA CYS A 74 10.97 0.44 8.74
C CYS A 74 11.50 -0.45 9.87
N ALA A 75 10.74 -0.56 10.96
CA ALA A 75 11.12 -1.41 12.07
C ALA A 75 9.92 -2.16 12.67
N TRP A 76 10.17 -3.40 13.10
CA TRP A 76 9.26 -4.16 13.95
C TRP A 76 10.01 -4.83 15.08
N LYS A 77 9.30 -5.19 16.15
CA LYS A 77 9.82 -6.12 17.16
C LYS A 77 9.15 -7.47 16.98
N ASP A 78 9.96 -8.53 17.00
CA ASP A 78 9.41 -9.89 17.05
C ASP A 78 8.90 -10.23 18.46
N LYS A 79 8.34 -11.44 18.59
CA LYS A 79 7.81 -11.93 19.88
C LYS A 79 8.88 -12.10 20.96
N ALA A 80 10.16 -12.24 20.57
CA ALA A 80 11.28 -12.30 21.50
C ALA A 80 11.79 -10.89 21.88
N GLY A 81 11.22 -9.83 21.31
CA GLY A 81 11.60 -8.45 21.56
C GLY A 81 12.77 -7.96 20.69
N THR A 82 13.26 -8.79 19.75
CA THR A 82 14.34 -8.41 18.84
C THR A 82 13.82 -7.38 17.87
N LEU A 83 14.56 -6.26 17.74
CA LEU A 83 14.28 -5.22 16.77
C LEU A 83 14.81 -5.65 15.40
N HIS A 84 13.94 -5.72 14.41
CA HIS A 84 14.30 -5.89 13.01
C HIS A 84 14.10 -4.56 12.31
N VAL A 85 15.09 -4.13 11.53
CA VAL A 85 15.08 -2.87 10.79
C VAL A 85 15.38 -3.17 9.33
N PHE A 86 14.65 -2.55 8.42
CA PHE A 86 14.93 -2.65 6.99
C PHE A 86 14.63 -1.33 6.25
N ASN A 87 15.35 -1.14 5.16
CA ASN A 87 15.15 -0.12 4.15
C ASN A 87 14.44 -0.71 2.94
N VAL A 88 13.93 0.14 2.04
CA VAL A 88 13.28 -0.34 0.81
C VAL A 88 14.23 -1.09 -0.11
N SER A 89 15.52 -0.74 -0.07
CA SER A 89 16.59 -1.38 -0.83
C SER A 89 16.87 -2.81 -0.40
N ASP A 90 16.47 -3.17 0.82
CA ASP A 90 16.68 -4.52 1.37
C ASP A 90 15.60 -5.49 0.87
N LEU A 91 14.54 -4.97 0.24
CA LEU A 91 13.44 -5.74 -0.32
C LEU A 91 13.74 -6.17 -1.75
N SER A 92 13.38 -7.42 -2.07
CA SER A 92 13.56 -7.97 -3.41
C SER A 92 12.57 -7.36 -4.40
N LYS A 93 13.02 -7.11 -5.64
CA LYS A 93 12.13 -6.74 -6.75
C LYS A 93 11.01 -7.78 -6.90
N GLY A 94 9.79 -7.32 -7.13
CA GLY A 94 8.59 -8.16 -7.21
C GLY A 94 7.87 -8.36 -5.88
N THR A 95 8.47 -7.99 -4.74
CA THR A 95 7.79 -8.03 -3.43
C THR A 95 6.50 -7.22 -3.49
N VAL A 96 5.36 -7.85 -3.17
CA VAL A 96 4.06 -7.17 -3.22
C VAL A 96 3.78 -6.52 -1.88
N LEU A 97 3.66 -5.19 -1.90
CA LEU A 97 3.55 -4.34 -0.73
C LEU A 97 2.28 -3.49 -0.81
N THR A 98 1.72 -3.18 0.35
CA THR A 98 0.78 -2.09 0.56
C THR A 98 1.50 -0.96 1.28
N ALA A 99 1.62 0.20 0.62
CA ALA A 99 2.17 1.41 1.21
C ALA A 99 1.06 2.28 1.83
N PHE A 100 1.29 2.73 3.07
CA PHE A 100 0.45 3.69 3.78
C PHE A 100 1.15 5.03 3.75
N TYR A 101 0.51 6.03 3.15
CA TYR A 101 1.20 7.27 2.81
C TYR A 101 0.36 8.52 3.03
N ILE A 102 1.07 9.62 3.29
CA ILE A 102 0.52 10.97 3.38
C ILE A 102 1.08 11.76 2.20
N LYS A 103 0.20 12.47 1.49
CA LYS A 103 0.63 13.39 0.42
C LYS A 103 1.10 14.69 1.04
N VAL A 104 2.40 14.96 0.93
CA VAL A 104 2.98 16.21 1.39
C VAL A 104 3.22 17.09 0.17
N THR A 105 2.61 18.28 0.16
CA THR A 105 2.87 19.27 -0.89
C THR A 105 3.85 20.31 -0.36
N LYS A 106 5.03 20.38 -0.95
CA LYS A 106 6.05 21.38 -0.65
C LYS A 106 6.02 22.45 -1.72
N LYS A 107 6.22 23.71 -1.32
CA LYS A 107 6.49 24.82 -2.23
C LYS A 107 7.94 25.21 -2.06
N SER A 108 8.69 25.20 -3.15
CA SER A 108 10.05 25.75 -3.20
C SER A 108 10.18 26.56 -4.47
N ASP A 109 10.70 27.78 -4.37
CA ASP A 109 10.93 28.70 -5.49
C ASP A 109 9.72 28.88 -6.43
N GLY A 110 8.52 29.07 -5.85
CA GLY A 110 7.27 29.23 -6.61
C GLY A 110 6.68 27.95 -7.21
N GLN A 111 7.43 26.84 -7.23
CA GLN A 111 6.97 25.56 -7.76
C GLN A 111 6.40 24.66 -6.64
N LYS A 112 5.23 24.07 -6.89
CA LYS A 112 4.63 23.05 -6.01
C LYS A 112 5.16 21.68 -6.42
N SER A 113 5.74 20.94 -5.47
CA SER A 113 6.04 19.52 -5.60
C SER A 113 5.20 18.72 -4.61
N THR A 114 4.63 17.61 -5.05
CA THR A 114 3.88 16.69 -4.18
C THR A 114 4.65 15.39 -4.05
N GLU A 115 4.90 14.99 -2.82
CA GLU A 115 5.63 13.78 -2.44
C GLU A 115 4.68 12.84 -1.68
N ASN A 116 4.76 11.54 -1.93
CA ASN A 116 4.05 10.54 -1.14
C ASN A 116 4.99 10.05 -0.03
N THR A 117 4.87 10.61 1.17
CA THR A 117 5.62 10.18 2.34
C THR A 117 4.99 8.92 2.91
N VAL A 118 5.72 7.82 2.90
CA VAL A 118 5.27 6.50 3.35
C VAL A 118 5.73 6.29 4.78
N PHE A 119 4.77 6.16 5.70
CA PHE A 119 5.04 5.98 7.12
C PHE A 119 4.84 4.53 7.59
N ALA A 120 4.27 3.67 6.74
CA ALA A 120 4.17 2.25 7.00
C ALA A 120 4.08 1.43 5.72
N LEU A 121 4.54 0.19 5.80
CA LEU A 121 4.45 -0.83 4.77
C LEU A 121 3.76 -2.08 5.31
N SER A 122 3.08 -2.82 4.45
CA SER A 122 2.57 -4.15 4.78
C SER A 122 2.82 -5.11 3.62
N PHE A 123 3.23 -6.34 3.92
CA PHE A 123 3.38 -7.38 2.92
C PHE A 123 2.01 -7.88 2.49
N ALA A 124 1.72 -7.80 1.20
CA ALA A 124 0.45 -8.22 0.64
C ALA A 124 0.47 -9.69 0.19
N GLU A 125 1.66 -10.26 0.02
CA GLU A 125 1.90 -11.63 -0.41
C GLU A 125 3.03 -12.29 0.40
N SER A 126 2.93 -13.60 0.59
CA SER A 126 4.00 -14.48 1.08
C SER A 126 4.01 -15.73 0.20
N ASP A 127 5.18 -16.11 -0.30
CA ASP A 127 5.36 -17.29 -1.17
C ASP A 127 4.40 -17.31 -2.38
N GLY A 128 4.18 -16.14 -2.99
CA GLY A 128 3.27 -15.95 -4.13
C GLY A 128 1.78 -16.10 -3.78
N LYS A 129 1.42 -16.21 -2.50
CA LYS A 129 0.04 -16.26 -2.03
C LYS A 129 -0.37 -14.94 -1.39
N LYS A 130 -1.53 -14.43 -1.78
CA LYS A 130 -2.13 -13.25 -1.17
C LYS A 130 -2.41 -13.47 0.32
N ILE A 131 -1.90 -12.57 1.14
CA ILE A 131 -2.20 -12.50 2.57
C ILE A 131 -3.55 -11.77 2.72
N PRO A 132 -4.55 -12.36 3.41
CA PRO A 132 -5.81 -11.68 3.75
C PRO A 132 -5.57 -10.39 4.53
N ASP A 133 -6.33 -9.33 4.25
CA ASP A 133 -6.09 -7.99 4.79
C ASP A 133 -6.11 -7.96 6.33
N ASP A 134 -6.93 -8.79 6.98
CA ASP A 134 -7.03 -8.96 8.43
C ASP A 134 -5.83 -9.68 9.07
N LYS A 135 -5.00 -10.36 8.27
CA LYS A 135 -3.82 -11.11 8.70
C LYS A 135 -2.51 -10.41 8.35
N ARG A 136 -2.59 -9.28 7.66
CA ARG A 136 -1.44 -8.50 7.25
C ARG A 136 -0.85 -7.78 8.45
N ILE A 137 0.46 -7.86 8.59
CA ILE A 137 1.20 -7.07 9.58
C ILE A 137 1.58 -5.75 8.93
N THR A 138 1.28 -4.66 9.62
CA THR A 138 1.74 -3.31 9.25
C THR A 138 3.04 -3.02 9.99
N VAL A 139 4.07 -2.66 9.22
CA VAL A 139 5.39 -2.31 9.69
C VAL A 139 5.56 -0.82 9.58
N PHE A 140 5.89 -0.17 10.68
CA PHE A 140 6.01 1.28 10.71
C PHE A 140 7.41 1.72 10.32
N CYS A 141 7.43 2.81 9.55
CA CYS A 141 8.59 3.41 8.93
C CYS A 141 8.67 4.89 9.33
N SER A 142 8.39 5.19 10.61
CA SER A 142 8.44 6.53 11.19
C SER A 142 9.27 6.52 12.49
N LYS A 143 9.94 7.64 12.77
CA LYS A 143 10.82 7.77 13.94
C LYS A 143 10.05 7.85 15.27
N GLU A 144 8.83 8.40 15.26
CA GLU A 144 8.08 8.70 16.48
C GLU A 144 7.30 7.51 17.06
N GLN A 145 7.01 6.47 16.28
CA GLN A 145 6.07 5.43 16.72
C GLN A 145 6.64 4.37 17.67
N SER A 146 7.97 4.30 17.82
CA SER A 146 8.58 3.44 18.84
C SER A 146 8.22 3.86 20.29
N LEU A 147 7.64 5.05 20.49
CA LEU A 147 7.32 5.61 21.80
C LEU A 147 5.84 5.57 22.19
N ARG A 148 4.89 5.40 21.25
CA ARG A 148 3.45 5.58 21.55
C ARG A 148 2.62 4.29 21.65
N PHE A 149 3.15 3.14 21.24
CA PHE A 149 2.44 1.86 21.37
C PHE A 149 3.05 1.02 22.50
N LYS A 150 2.96 1.52 23.73
CA LYS A 150 2.96 0.63 24.91
C LYS A 150 1.55 0.09 25.05
N VAL A 151 1.37 -1.17 24.71
CA VAL A 151 0.25 -1.97 25.22
C VAL A 151 0.51 -2.11 26.72
N TYR A 152 -0.29 -1.45 27.55
CA TYR A 152 -0.42 -1.79 28.97
C TYR A 152 -1.41 -2.95 29.12
#